data_AF-A0AAN5CII1-F1
#
_entry.id   AF-A0AAN5CII1-F1
#
_cell.length_a   1.000
_cell.length_b   1.000
_cell.length_c   1.000
_cell.angle_alpha   90.00
_cell.angle_beta   90.00
_cell.angle_gamma   90.00
#
_symmetry.space_group_name_H-M   'P 1'
#
loop_
_entity.id
_entity.type
_entity.pdbx_description
1 polymer ?
#
loop_
_entity_poly.entity_id
_entity_poly.type
_entity_poly.pdbx_seq_one_letter_code
_entity_poly.pdbx_strand_id
1 'polypeptide(L)'
;LRLGCELVVVVFIVFQIIVDFRDIRRIGWLKWITIYKAFPAKIVYKVTWAFVLLCVPLRLLCFVHRAFLMLENCIIICAVIMTTVHFLFFCRAVKFVGPFVVMIYTIIARDLSQFIMIYITFLLGFSQSFYIVFFSCEESVDNDEYADKWKNPMQTPHESIFRTFTLVIGDYLSFYRPLATCPKKDIAWLGKFVMLFYKLCGSILLLNLLIAMMRRTYNTIFARTEEYKRQWAKVILMLEMSMKPADRLTYLKQYSVPTGTNKSLRSFTVTKKLDRAKMSEHEKEIRMEKDKEIAEQRQALYKKKKIEMEMKRANGSQGITGKKSARRMSYF
;
A
#
# COMPACT_ATOMS: atom_id res chain seq x y z
N LEU A 1 -20.48 -25.95 10.54
CA LEU A 1 -19.58 -25.30 9.57
C LEU A 1 -19.26 -23.85 9.94
N ARG A 2 -20.24 -22.94 10.02
CA ARG A 2 -20.03 -21.51 10.34
C ARG A 2 -19.20 -21.24 11.61
N LEU A 3 -19.59 -21.83 12.74
CA LEU A 3 -18.86 -21.69 14.02
C LEU A 3 -17.39 -22.14 13.90
N GLY A 4 -17.14 -23.21 13.14
CA GLY A 4 -15.79 -23.71 12.89
C GLY A 4 -14.94 -22.71 12.09
N CYS A 5 -15.50 -22.14 11.02
CA CYS A 5 -14.81 -21.10 10.24
C CYS A 5 -14.50 -19.85 11.08
N GLU A 6 -15.45 -19.42 11.91
CA GLU A 6 -15.26 -18.26 12.80
C GLU A 6 -14.14 -18.51 13.82
N LEU A 7 -14.13 -19.69 14.47
CA LEU A 7 -13.08 -20.06 15.42
C LEU A 7 -11.71 -20.11 14.75
N VAL A 8 -11.63 -20.68 13.55
CA VAL A 8 -10.40 -20.72 12.75
C VAL A 8 -9.89 -19.31 12.45
N VAL A 9 -10.76 -18.39 12.02
CA VAL A 9 -10.39 -16.98 11.73
C VAL A 9 -9.85 -16.29 12.98
N VAL A 10 -10.53 -16.43 14.12
CA VAL A 10 -10.08 -15.84 15.39
C VAL A 10 -8.73 -16.41 15.82
N VAL A 11 -8.53 -17.73 15.74
CA VAL A 11 -7.26 -18.38 16.07
C VAL A 11 -6.13 -17.87 15.16
N PHE A 12 -6.37 -17.73 13.85
CA PHE A 12 -5.38 -17.17 12.93
C PHE A 12 -5.01 -15.73 13.27
N ILE A 13 -5.98 -14.89 13.62
CA ILE A 13 -5.72 -13.50 13.99
C ILE A 13 -4.92 -13.43 15.30
N VAL A 14 -5.29 -14.21 16.32
CA VAL A 14 -4.55 -14.29 17.58
C VAL A 14 -3.11 -14.76 17.34
N PHE A 15 -2.92 -15.79 16.51
CA PHE A 15 -1.60 -16.27 16.12
C PHE A 15 -0.78 -15.18 15.41
N GLN A 16 -1.37 -14.45 14.46
CA GLN A 16 -0.71 -13.35 13.76
C GLN A 16 -0.32 -12.20 14.70
N ILE A 17 -1.16 -11.86 15.67
CA ILE A 17 -0.86 -10.85 16.70
C ILE A 17 0.33 -11.29 17.57
N ILE A 18 0.39 -12.56 17.98
CA ILE A 18 1.50 -13.09 18.77
C ILE A 18 2.81 -13.00 17.98
N VAL A 19 2.80 -13.40 16.70
CA VAL A 19 3.97 -13.29 15.83
C VAL A 19 4.42 -11.84 15.67
N ASP A 20 3.49 -10.92 15.42
CA ASP A 20 3.81 -9.50 15.25
C ASP A 20 4.32 -8.86 16.55
N PHE A 21 3.80 -9.25 17.71
CA PHE A 21 4.30 -8.79 19.00
C PHE A 21 5.74 -9.25 19.25
N ARG A 22 6.07 -10.50 18.87
CA ARG A 22 7.45 -10.99 18.90
C ARG A 22 8.35 -10.19 17.95
N ASP A 23 7.84 -9.79 16.79
CA ASP A 23 8.58 -8.97 15.83
C ASP A 23 8.83 -7.56 16.35
N ILE A 24 7.81 -6.93 16.97
CA ILE A 24 7.93 -5.62 17.63
C ILE A 24 9.02 -5.68 18.71
N ARG A 25 9.04 -6.73 19.54
CA ARG A 25 10.04 -6.90 20.60
C ARG A 25 11.46 -7.09 20.05
N ARG A 26 11.61 -7.72 18.88
CA ARG A 26 12.92 -7.92 18.23
C ARG A 26 13.45 -6.68 17.51
N ILE A 27 12.58 -5.95 16.81
CA ILE A 27 12.95 -4.80 15.98
C ILE A 27 13.05 -3.51 16.81
N GLY A 28 12.25 -3.41 17.86
CA GLY A 28 12.05 -2.20 18.65
C GLY A 28 10.89 -1.35 18.14
N TRP A 29 10.11 -0.78 19.06
CA TRP A 29 8.86 -0.07 18.78
C TRP A 29 9.02 1.12 17.82
N LEU A 30 10.06 1.94 18.01
CA LEU A 30 10.31 3.13 17.17
C LEU A 30 10.60 2.77 15.71
N LYS A 31 11.44 1.75 15.49
CA LYS A 31 11.75 1.26 14.15
C LYS A 31 10.53 0.63 13.51
N TRP A 32 9.73 -0.11 14.27
CA TRP A 32 8.47 -0.68 13.81
C TRP A 32 7.49 0.41 13.33
N ILE A 33 7.26 1.49 14.10
CA ILE A 33 6.39 2.60 13.65
C ILE A 33 6.89 3.21 12.35
N THR A 34 8.19 3.48 12.23
CA THR A 34 8.76 4.08 11.01
C THR A 34 8.54 3.19 9.78
N ILE A 35 8.71 1.88 9.93
CA ILE A 35 8.46 0.91 8.85
C ILE A 35 6.98 0.92 8.48
N TYR A 36 6.06 0.85 9.45
CA TYR A 36 4.64 0.78 9.18
C TYR A 36 4.07 2.08 8.59
N LYS A 37 4.59 3.25 8.98
CA LYS A 37 4.27 4.53 8.31
C LYS A 37 4.62 4.53 6.83
N ALA A 38 5.65 3.79 6.41
CA ALA A 38 6.00 3.64 5.00
C ALA A 38 5.04 2.70 4.22
N PHE A 39 4.19 1.93 4.92
CA PHE A 39 3.30 0.92 4.35
C PHE A 39 1.88 1.00 4.94
N PRO A 40 1.08 2.02 4.56
CA PRO A 40 -0.26 2.24 5.12
C PRO A 40 -1.22 1.05 4.93
N ALA A 41 -1.09 0.30 3.84
CA ALA A 41 -1.93 -0.88 3.57
C ALA A 41 -1.80 -1.99 4.62
N LYS A 42 -0.64 -2.12 5.29
CA LYS A 42 -0.50 -3.05 6.42
C LYS A 42 -1.14 -2.54 7.69
N ILE A 43 -1.21 -1.22 7.89
CA ILE A 43 -1.91 -0.61 9.03
C ILE A 43 -3.41 -0.90 8.90
N VAL A 44 -3.99 -0.68 7.71
CA VAL A 44 -5.41 -0.99 7.44
C VAL A 44 -5.73 -2.46 7.75
N TYR A 45 -4.84 -3.39 7.38
CA TYR A 45 -5.01 -4.81 7.73
C TYR A 45 -4.90 -5.11 9.23
N LYS A 46 -4.08 -4.37 9.99
CA LYS A 46 -4.06 -4.53 11.46
C LYS A 46 -5.31 -3.96 12.12
N VAL A 47 -5.91 -2.93 11.52
CA VAL A 47 -7.21 -2.41 11.98
C VAL A 47 -8.31 -3.46 11.79
N THR A 48 -8.28 -4.26 10.71
CA THR A 48 -9.26 -5.36 10.54
C THR A 48 -9.15 -6.41 11.65
N TRP A 49 -7.93 -6.71 12.12
CA TRP A 49 -7.75 -7.61 13.27
C TRP A 49 -8.44 -7.08 14.53
N ALA A 50 -8.32 -5.78 14.80
CA ALA A 50 -8.97 -5.15 15.93
C ALA A 50 -10.51 -5.22 15.81
N PHE A 51 -11.05 -5.02 14.60
CA PHE A 51 -12.49 -5.15 14.35
C PHE A 51 -12.99 -6.58 14.54
N VAL A 52 -12.27 -7.59 14.03
CA VAL A 52 -12.66 -9.00 14.22
C VAL A 52 -12.56 -9.41 15.70
N LEU A 53 -11.53 -8.94 16.42
CA LEU A 53 -11.43 -9.17 17.85
C LEU A 53 -12.55 -8.47 18.63
N LEU A 54 -12.95 -7.27 18.22
CA LEU A 54 -14.07 -6.53 18.81
C LEU A 54 -15.42 -7.24 18.60
N CYS A 55 -15.58 -8.02 17.53
CA CYS A 55 -16.79 -8.82 17.30
C CYS A 55 -16.99 -9.91 18.37
N VAL A 56 -15.91 -10.45 18.96
CA VAL A 56 -15.99 -11.52 19.97
C VAL A 56 -16.72 -11.05 21.25
N PRO A 57 -16.34 -9.95 21.93
CA PRO A 57 -17.06 -9.46 23.09
C PRO A 57 -18.45 -8.93 22.71
N LEU A 58 -18.62 -8.32 21.53
CA LEU A 58 -19.94 -7.87 21.05
C LEU A 58 -20.93 -9.02 20.94
N ARG A 59 -20.47 -10.20 20.57
CA ARG A 59 -21.31 -11.39 20.48
C ARG A 59 -21.69 -11.93 21.86
N LEU A 60 -20.81 -11.85 22.85
CA LEU A 60 -21.15 -12.18 24.25
C LEU A 60 -22.20 -11.22 24.82
N LEU A 61 -22.15 -9.95 24.41
CA LEU A 61 -23.12 -8.90 24.76
C LEU A 61 -24.43 -9.00 23.97
N CYS A 62 -24.53 -9.88 22.97
CA CYS A 62 -25.74 -10.08 22.16
C CYS A 62 -26.93 -10.61 22.98
N PHE A 63 -26.67 -11.26 24.13
CA PHE A 63 -27.72 -11.66 25.07
C PHE A 63 -28.46 -10.44 25.67
N VAL A 64 -27.84 -9.26 25.68
CA VAL A 64 -28.34 -8.07 26.35
C VAL A 64 -29.26 -7.23 25.47
N HIS A 65 -28.94 -7.02 24.18
CA HIS A 65 -29.77 -6.17 23.31
C HIS A 65 -29.62 -6.44 21.80
N ARG A 66 -30.72 -6.36 21.05
CA ARG A 66 -30.80 -6.60 19.60
C ARG A 66 -29.95 -5.63 18.75
N ALA A 67 -29.65 -4.45 19.30
CA ALA A 67 -28.80 -3.45 18.65
C ALA A 67 -27.34 -3.91 18.47
N PHE A 68 -26.82 -4.73 19.40
CA PHE A 68 -25.44 -5.24 19.31
C PHE A 68 -25.23 -6.17 18.12
N LEU A 69 -26.27 -6.90 17.70
CA LEU A 69 -26.22 -7.75 16.50
C LEU A 69 -26.07 -6.92 15.22
N MET A 70 -26.79 -5.79 15.11
CA MET A 70 -26.66 -4.89 13.96
C MET A 70 -25.26 -4.27 13.91
N LEU A 71 -24.74 -3.85 15.07
CA LEU A 71 -23.39 -3.33 15.18
C LEU A 71 -22.33 -4.37 14.79
N GLU A 72 -22.47 -5.62 15.24
CA GLU A 72 -21.58 -6.73 14.87
C GLU A 72 -21.55 -6.91 13.34
N ASN A 73 -22.73 -6.99 12.71
CA ASN A 73 -22.83 -7.16 11.26
C ASN A 73 -22.16 -6.01 10.51
N CYS A 74 -22.38 -4.76 10.93
CA CYS A 74 -21.72 -3.60 10.33
C CYS A 74 -20.20 -3.68 10.45
N ILE A 75 -19.67 -4.03 11.64
CA ILE A 75 -18.23 -4.13 11.87
C ILE A 75 -17.60 -5.25 11.03
N ILE A 76 -18.27 -6.41 10.92
CA ILE A 76 -17.79 -7.52 10.08
C ILE A 76 -17.77 -7.13 8.61
N ILE A 77 -18.84 -6.46 8.11
CA ILE A 77 -18.89 -5.98 6.73
C ILE A 77 -17.74 -5.01 6.46
N CYS A 78 -17.51 -4.05 7.36
CA CYS A 78 -16.37 -3.13 7.26
C CYS A 78 -15.02 -3.86 7.27
N ALA A 79 -14.84 -4.88 8.12
CA ALA A 79 -13.62 -5.67 8.19
C ALA A 79 -13.37 -6.45 6.88
N VAL A 80 -14.41 -7.01 6.27
CA VAL A 80 -14.32 -7.70 4.97
C VAL A 80 -13.91 -6.73 3.87
N ILE A 81 -14.56 -5.56 3.77
CA ILE A 81 -14.23 -4.54 2.76
C ILE A 81 -12.79 -4.05 2.91
N MET A 82 -12.33 -3.80 4.13
CA MET A 82 -10.93 -3.41 4.35
C MET A 82 -9.93 -4.53 4.01
N THR A 83 -10.31 -5.79 4.21
CA THR A 83 -9.49 -6.95 3.84
C THR A 83 -9.40 -7.12 2.32
N THR A 84 -10.48 -6.87 1.57
CA THR A 84 -10.43 -6.90 0.11
C THR A 84 -9.53 -5.79 -0.45
N VAL A 85 -9.57 -4.60 0.15
CA VAL A 85 -8.62 -3.51 -0.18
C VAL A 85 -7.17 -3.89 0.14
N HIS A 86 -6.94 -4.72 1.17
CA HIS A 86 -5.61 -5.25 1.46
C HIS A 86 -5.08 -6.16 0.35
N PHE A 87 -5.92 -6.88 -0.41
CA PHE A 87 -5.44 -7.73 -1.50
C PHE A 87 -4.71 -6.96 -2.60
N LEU A 88 -5.07 -5.68 -2.81
CA LEU A 88 -4.35 -4.80 -3.74
C LEU A 88 -2.88 -4.62 -3.35
N PHE A 89 -2.52 -4.77 -2.07
CA PHE A 89 -1.14 -4.73 -1.60
C PHE A 89 -0.26 -5.80 -2.26
N PHE A 90 -0.79 -7.01 -2.46
CA PHE A 90 -0.04 -8.10 -3.09
C PHE A 90 0.20 -7.86 -4.59
N CYS A 91 -0.74 -7.17 -5.25
CA CYS A 91 -0.60 -6.76 -6.64
C CYS A 91 0.52 -5.71 -6.84
N ARG A 92 1.01 -5.08 -5.77
CA ARG A 92 2.09 -4.07 -5.84
C ARG A 92 3.42 -4.64 -6.38
N ALA A 93 3.67 -5.93 -6.19
CA ALA A 93 4.91 -6.57 -6.64
C ALA A 93 4.93 -6.87 -8.15
N VAL A 94 3.79 -6.77 -8.83
CA VAL A 94 3.66 -7.06 -10.26
C VAL A 94 4.11 -5.86 -11.08
N LYS A 95 5.00 -6.07 -12.06
CA LYS A 95 5.61 -5.01 -12.89
C LYS A 95 4.58 -4.09 -13.55
N PHE A 96 3.48 -4.65 -14.06
CA PHE A 96 2.43 -3.89 -14.75
C PHE A 96 1.44 -3.22 -13.79
N VAL A 97 1.01 -3.93 -12.74
CA VAL A 97 -0.06 -3.49 -11.82
C VAL A 97 0.45 -2.63 -10.67
N GLY A 98 1.72 -2.77 -10.30
CA GLY A 98 2.30 -2.14 -9.11
C GLY A 98 2.23 -0.61 -9.08
N PRO A 99 2.64 0.10 -10.15
CA PRO A 99 2.52 1.56 -10.22
C PRO A 99 1.07 2.04 -10.12
N PHE A 100 0.13 1.32 -10.74
CA PHE A 100 -1.30 1.63 -10.71
C PHE A 100 -1.88 1.52 -9.30
N VAL A 101 -1.55 0.45 -8.57
CA VAL A 101 -1.98 0.26 -7.17
C VAL A 101 -1.45 1.38 -6.27
N VAL A 102 -0.20 1.80 -6.45
CA VAL A 102 0.38 2.90 -5.66
C VAL A 102 -0.29 4.24 -5.98
N MET A 103 -0.65 4.46 -7.24
CA MET A 103 -1.42 5.63 -7.67
C MET A 103 -2.78 5.67 -6.96
N ILE A 104 -3.52 4.55 -6.96
CA ILE A 104 -4.80 4.43 -6.24
C ILE A 104 -4.63 4.72 -4.75
N TYR A 105 -3.64 4.10 -4.08
CA TYR A 105 -3.42 4.36 -2.65
C TYR A 105 -3.06 5.82 -2.35
N THR A 106 -2.34 6.48 -3.26
CA THR A 106 -1.98 7.89 -3.09
C THR A 106 -3.19 8.80 -3.25
N ILE A 107 -4.05 8.51 -4.24
CA ILE A 107 -5.33 9.21 -4.45
C ILE A 107 -6.24 9.00 -3.22
N ILE A 108 -6.38 7.78 -2.72
CA ILE A 108 -7.23 7.50 -1.55
C ILE A 108 -6.71 8.18 -0.28
N ALA A 109 -5.40 8.10 0.00
CA ALA A 109 -4.87 8.58 1.27
C ALA A 109 -4.82 10.11 1.35
N ARG A 110 -4.34 10.76 0.29
CA ARG A 110 -4.07 12.21 0.30
C ARG A 110 -5.21 13.01 -0.28
N ASP A 111 -5.74 12.55 -1.41
CA ASP A 111 -6.64 13.35 -2.21
C ASP A 111 -8.08 13.20 -1.71
N LEU A 112 -8.54 11.96 -1.55
CA LEU A 112 -9.91 11.66 -1.11
C LEU A 112 -10.24 12.20 0.29
N SER A 113 -9.29 12.21 1.24
CA SER A 113 -9.54 12.63 2.63
C SER A 113 -9.89 14.12 2.75
N GLN A 114 -9.18 14.99 2.03
CA GLN A 114 -9.48 16.42 1.98
C GLN A 114 -10.86 16.69 1.37
N PHE A 115 -11.27 15.85 0.43
CA PHE A 115 -12.57 15.99 -0.22
C PHE A 115 -13.72 15.45 0.57
N ILE A 116 -13.54 14.30 1.24
CA ILE A 116 -14.52 13.81 2.19
C ILE A 116 -14.77 14.88 3.25
N MET A 117 -13.75 15.60 3.71
CA MET A 117 -13.92 16.70 4.66
C MET A 117 -14.81 17.82 4.09
N ILE A 118 -14.51 18.35 2.90
CA ILE A 118 -15.32 19.39 2.26
C ILE A 118 -16.76 18.86 2.02
N TYR A 119 -16.88 17.65 1.48
CA TYR A 119 -18.16 17.02 1.21
C TYR A 119 -19.01 16.85 2.46
N ILE A 120 -18.42 16.41 3.59
CA ILE A 120 -19.13 16.28 4.87
C ILE A 120 -19.64 17.65 5.34
N THR A 121 -18.86 18.72 5.20
CA THR A 121 -19.33 20.09 5.55
C THR A 121 -20.55 20.49 4.73
N PHE A 122 -20.54 20.25 3.42
CA PHE A 122 -21.71 20.48 2.56
C PHE A 122 -22.88 19.58 2.94
N LEU A 123 -22.63 18.28 3.14
CA LEU A 123 -23.66 17.30 3.50
C LEU A 123 -24.38 17.69 4.79
N LEU A 124 -23.63 18.05 5.84
CA LEU A 124 -24.20 18.47 7.11
C LEU A 124 -24.99 19.78 6.98
N GLY A 125 -24.44 20.79 6.30
CA GLY A 125 -25.12 22.08 6.10
C GLY A 125 -26.45 21.94 5.35
N PHE A 126 -26.45 21.24 4.22
CA PHE A 126 -27.66 21.02 3.42
C PHE A 126 -28.64 20.08 4.09
N SER A 127 -28.17 19.08 4.86
CA SER A 127 -29.05 18.22 5.65
C SER A 127 -29.86 19.02 6.69
N GLN A 128 -29.23 19.99 7.38
CA GLN A 128 -29.99 20.85 8.30
C GLN A 128 -31.00 21.74 7.56
N SER A 129 -30.63 22.27 6.40
CA SER A 129 -31.57 23.05 5.57
C SER A 129 -32.78 22.22 5.15
N PHE A 130 -32.58 20.99 4.68
CA PHE A 130 -33.69 20.10 4.30
C PHE A 130 -34.53 19.68 5.50
N TYR A 131 -33.91 19.42 6.66
CA TYR A 131 -34.63 19.11 7.89
C TYR A 131 -35.62 20.22 8.25
N ILE A 132 -35.20 21.50 8.20
CA ILE A 132 -36.07 22.64 8.48
C ILE A 132 -37.21 22.74 7.44
N VAL A 133 -36.91 22.58 6.15
CA VAL A 133 -37.93 22.62 5.09
C VAL A 133 -39.02 21.58 5.30
N PHE A 134 -38.64 20.33 5.60
CA PHE A 134 -39.61 19.26 5.82
C PHE A 134 -40.36 19.43 7.15
N PHE A 135 -39.71 19.93 8.20
CA PHE A 135 -40.36 20.26 9.46
C PHE A 135 -41.44 21.35 9.28
N SER A 136 -41.15 22.40 8.52
CA SER A 136 -42.15 23.46 8.25
C SER A 136 -43.30 22.99 7.34
N CYS A 137 -43.09 21.97 6.51
CA CYS A 137 -44.17 21.31 5.78
C CYS A 137 -45.03 20.43 6.71
N GLU A 138 -44.43 19.76 7.70
CA GLU A 138 -45.16 18.95 8.69
C GLU A 138 -46.09 19.80 9.56
N GLU A 139 -45.59 20.92 10.09
CA GLU A 139 -46.40 21.88 10.87
C GLU A 139 -47.61 22.42 10.08
N SER A 140 -47.49 22.51 8.76
CA SER A 140 -48.61 22.95 7.91
C SER A 140 -49.64 21.87 7.62
N VAL A 141 -49.30 20.60 7.81
CA VAL A 141 -50.19 19.46 7.56
C VAL A 141 -50.99 19.13 8.83
N ASP A 142 -50.41 19.30 10.02
CA ASP A 142 -51.09 19.07 11.32
C ASP A 142 -52.31 19.99 11.54
N ASN A 143 -52.42 21.09 10.79
CA ASN A 143 -53.54 22.03 10.87
C ASN A 143 -54.68 21.72 9.88
N ASP A 144 -54.52 20.77 8.97
CA ASP A 144 -55.49 20.40 7.93
C ASP A 144 -55.82 18.89 7.97
N GLU A 145 -56.94 18.49 7.36
CA GLU A 145 -57.47 17.10 7.22
C GLU A 145 -56.53 16.11 6.47
N TYR A 146 -55.27 16.47 6.25
CA TYR A 146 -54.29 15.79 5.41
C TYR A 146 -53.21 15.00 6.18
N ALA A 147 -53.28 14.95 7.52
CA ALA A 147 -52.32 14.25 8.38
C ALA A 147 -52.06 12.78 7.98
N ASP A 148 -53.07 12.07 7.48
CA ASP A 148 -52.92 10.66 7.07
C ASP A 148 -52.27 10.47 5.68
N LYS A 149 -52.22 11.52 4.85
CA LYS A 149 -51.74 11.42 3.44
C LYS A 149 -50.28 11.82 3.26
N TRP A 150 -49.70 12.58 4.18
CA TRP A 150 -48.34 13.09 4.06
C TRP A 150 -47.47 12.64 5.24
N LYS A 151 -46.42 11.86 4.94
CA LYS A 151 -45.43 11.43 5.94
C LYS A 151 -44.13 12.17 5.72
N ASN A 152 -43.62 12.81 6.77
CA ASN A 152 -42.32 13.46 6.75
C ASN A 152 -41.21 12.41 6.49
N PRO A 153 -40.45 12.51 5.37
CA PRO A 153 -39.35 11.59 5.08
C PRO A 153 -38.08 11.84 5.93
N MET A 154 -38.05 12.91 6.73
CA MET A 154 -36.93 13.37 7.55
C MET A 154 -37.38 13.74 8.97
N GLN A 155 -37.92 12.77 9.71
CA GLN A 155 -38.39 13.00 11.08
C GLN A 155 -37.25 13.31 12.06
N THR A 156 -36.04 12.80 11.78
CA THR A 156 -34.89 12.93 12.67
C THR A 156 -33.68 13.54 11.98
N PRO A 157 -32.82 14.28 12.70
CA PRO A 157 -31.64 14.91 12.10
C PRO A 157 -30.64 13.88 11.53
N HIS A 158 -30.56 12.67 12.11
CA HIS A 158 -29.69 11.61 11.61
C HIS A 158 -30.22 10.98 10.31
N GLU A 159 -31.55 10.78 10.22
CA GLU A 159 -32.17 10.31 8.99
C GLU A 159 -32.04 11.36 7.87
N SER A 160 -32.13 12.65 8.21
CA SER A 160 -31.90 13.74 7.25
C SER A 160 -30.50 13.66 6.61
N ILE A 161 -29.46 13.39 7.39
CA ILE A 161 -28.09 13.27 6.85
C ILE A 161 -28.00 12.13 5.85
N PHE A 162 -28.52 10.96 6.21
CA PHE A 162 -28.50 9.78 5.34
C PHE A 162 -29.30 10.02 4.05
N ARG A 163 -30.50 10.57 4.18
CA ARG A 163 -31.36 10.91 3.04
C ARG A 163 -30.66 11.93 2.12
N THR A 164 -30.05 12.97 2.68
CA THR A 164 -29.31 13.98 1.91
C THR A 164 -28.11 13.37 1.18
N PHE A 165 -27.44 12.39 1.79
CA PHE A 165 -26.38 11.62 1.13
C PHE A 165 -26.92 10.81 -0.06
N THR A 166 -28.05 10.11 0.10
CA THR A 166 -28.67 9.32 -0.99
C THR A 166 -29.15 10.18 -2.16
N LEU A 167 -29.49 11.45 -1.91
CA LEU A 167 -29.84 12.42 -2.94
C LEU A 167 -28.68 12.70 -3.90
N VAL A 168 -27.43 12.66 -3.42
CA VAL A 168 -26.23 12.81 -4.27
C VAL A 168 -25.99 11.58 -5.14
N ILE A 169 -26.26 10.38 -4.61
CA ILE A 169 -26.08 9.12 -5.32
C ILE A 169 -27.08 9.00 -6.49
N GLY A 170 -28.28 9.55 -6.33
CA GLY A 170 -29.28 9.59 -7.41
C GLY A 170 -30.71 9.28 -6.99
N ASP A 171 -30.99 9.04 -5.69
CA ASP A 171 -32.36 8.85 -5.21
C ASP A 171 -33.08 10.20 -5.00
N TYR A 172 -33.38 10.88 -6.09
CA TYR A 172 -34.07 12.18 -6.06
C TYR A 172 -35.59 12.04 -5.94
N LEU A 173 -36.16 10.91 -6.36
CA LEU A 173 -37.61 10.74 -6.43
C LEU A 173 -38.23 10.60 -5.05
N SER A 174 -37.54 9.90 -4.14
CA SER A 174 -37.94 9.76 -2.74
C SER A 174 -37.98 11.09 -1.99
N PHE A 175 -37.23 12.09 -2.46
CA PHE A 175 -37.22 13.47 -1.94
C PHE A 175 -38.23 14.39 -2.61
N TYR A 176 -38.29 14.33 -3.94
CA TYR A 176 -39.10 15.26 -4.71
C TYR A 176 -40.60 15.03 -4.50
N ARG A 177 -41.04 13.77 -4.36
CA ARG A 177 -42.46 13.44 -4.18
C ARG A 177 -43.04 14.06 -2.89
N PRO A 178 -42.50 13.81 -1.68
CA PRO A 178 -43.01 14.44 -0.47
C PRO A 178 -42.96 15.97 -0.51
N LEU A 179 -41.94 16.54 -1.15
CA LEU A 179 -41.79 17.98 -1.28
C LEU A 179 -42.80 18.60 -2.26
N ALA A 180 -43.17 17.89 -3.33
CA ALA A 180 -44.17 18.34 -4.29
C ALA A 180 -45.60 18.28 -3.73
N THR A 181 -45.86 17.38 -2.79
CA THR A 181 -47.15 17.22 -2.10
C THR A 181 -47.31 18.11 -0.87
N CYS A 182 -46.33 18.95 -0.53
CA CYS A 182 -46.41 19.86 0.61
C CYS A 182 -47.49 20.95 0.36
N PRO A 183 -48.39 21.22 1.34
CA PRO A 183 -49.51 22.14 1.15
C PRO A 183 -49.05 23.62 1.05
N LYS A 184 -47.99 23.99 1.77
CA LYS A 184 -47.36 25.33 1.67
C LYS A 184 -46.49 25.44 0.41
N LYS A 185 -47.06 26.02 -0.65
CA LYS A 185 -46.41 26.21 -1.96
C LYS A 185 -45.09 26.98 -1.89
N ASP A 186 -44.99 27.99 -1.03
CA ASP A 186 -43.78 28.83 -0.90
C ASP A 186 -42.58 28.03 -0.37
N ILE A 187 -42.82 27.21 0.67
CA ILE A 187 -41.81 26.33 1.27
C ILE A 187 -41.44 25.20 0.30
N ALA A 188 -42.43 24.65 -0.40
CA ALA A 188 -42.20 23.63 -1.43
C ALA A 188 -41.32 24.15 -2.58
N TRP A 189 -41.52 25.42 -3.00
CA TRP A 189 -40.68 26.04 -4.03
C TRP A 189 -39.26 26.30 -3.53
N LEU A 190 -39.12 26.84 -2.30
CA LEU A 190 -37.82 27.01 -1.65
C LEU A 190 -37.05 25.69 -1.55
N GLY A 191 -37.70 24.62 -1.09
CA GLY A 191 -37.09 23.29 -1.01
C GLY A 191 -36.65 22.76 -2.37
N LYS A 192 -37.46 22.94 -3.44
CA LYS A 192 -37.10 22.51 -4.80
C LYS A 192 -35.87 23.27 -5.30
N PHE A 193 -35.78 24.56 -4.99
CA PHE A 193 -34.61 25.38 -5.32
C PHE A 193 -33.35 24.92 -4.58
N VAL A 194 -33.43 24.72 -3.26
CA VAL A 194 -32.30 24.23 -2.44
C VAL A 194 -31.86 22.83 -2.92
N MET A 195 -32.81 21.96 -3.27
CA MET A 195 -32.53 20.64 -3.83
C MET A 195 -31.77 20.72 -5.16
N LEU A 196 -32.21 21.59 -6.08
CA LEU A 196 -31.54 21.80 -7.36
C LEU A 196 -30.12 22.35 -7.16
N PHE A 197 -29.99 23.35 -6.29
CA PHE A 197 -28.70 23.96 -5.97
C PHE A 197 -27.72 22.94 -5.36
N TYR A 198 -28.18 22.14 -4.38
CA TYR A 198 -27.38 21.07 -3.78
C TYR A 198 -26.93 20.04 -4.82
N LYS A 199 -27.83 19.62 -5.72
CA LYS A 199 -27.51 18.64 -6.76
C LYS A 199 -26.50 19.19 -7.78
N LEU A 200 -26.63 20.47 -8.14
CA LEU A 200 -25.70 21.14 -9.04
C LEU A 200 -24.32 21.31 -8.38
N CYS A 201 -24.26 21.84 -7.16
CA CYS A 201 -23.01 21.95 -6.40
C CYS A 201 -22.38 20.58 -6.15
N GLY A 202 -23.17 19.57 -5.77
CA GLY A 202 -22.71 18.21 -5.52
C GLY A 202 -22.13 17.54 -6.76
N SER A 203 -22.78 17.68 -7.92
CA SER A 203 -22.29 17.10 -9.19
C SER A 203 -21.03 17.81 -9.69
N ILE A 204 -20.96 19.15 -9.60
CA ILE A 204 -19.75 19.91 -9.94
C ILE A 204 -18.60 19.54 -9.00
N LEU A 205 -18.87 19.40 -7.70
CA LEU A 205 -17.88 18.97 -6.73
C LEU A 205 -17.39 17.56 -7.08
N LEU A 206 -18.25 16.57 -7.23
CA LEU A 206 -17.84 15.20 -7.61
C LEU A 206 -17.03 15.15 -8.92
N LEU A 207 -17.42 15.92 -9.95
CA LEU A 207 -16.72 15.96 -11.25
C LEU A 207 -15.37 16.69 -11.17
N ASN A 208 -15.30 17.85 -10.52
CA ASN A 208 -14.06 18.60 -10.34
C ASN A 208 -13.03 17.78 -9.54
N LEU A 209 -13.52 17.00 -8.59
CA LEU A 209 -12.70 16.13 -7.74
C LEU A 209 -12.17 14.90 -8.49
N LEU A 210 -13.00 14.23 -9.28
CA LEU A 210 -12.59 13.06 -10.06
C LEU A 210 -11.51 13.43 -11.09
N ILE A 211 -11.64 14.59 -11.76
CA ILE A 211 -10.79 14.98 -12.88
C ILE A 211 -9.49 15.65 -12.41
N ALA A 212 -9.54 16.58 -11.46
CA ALA A 212 -8.38 17.40 -11.10
C ALA A 212 -7.27 16.59 -10.40
N MET A 213 -7.65 15.69 -9.49
CA MET A 213 -6.70 14.96 -8.64
C MET A 213 -6.16 13.71 -9.30
N MET A 214 -7.03 12.96 -9.98
CA MET A 214 -6.59 11.81 -10.76
C MET A 214 -5.58 12.24 -11.84
N ARG A 215 -5.79 13.40 -12.50
CA ARG A 215 -4.86 13.95 -13.50
C ARG A 215 -3.52 14.38 -12.91
N ARG A 216 -3.49 15.10 -11.79
CA ARG A 216 -2.24 15.54 -11.14
C ARG A 216 -1.41 14.36 -10.63
N THR A 217 -2.07 13.40 -9.98
CA THR A 217 -1.42 12.22 -9.41
C THR A 217 -0.97 11.24 -10.51
N TYR A 218 -1.76 11.08 -11.58
CA TYR A 218 -1.34 10.32 -12.78
C TYR A 218 -0.10 10.93 -13.42
N ASN A 219 -0.11 12.24 -13.71
CA ASN A 219 1.01 12.91 -14.38
C ASN A 219 2.30 12.85 -13.55
N THR A 220 2.20 12.97 -12.22
CA THR A 220 3.38 12.94 -11.33
C THR A 220 3.97 11.54 -11.18
N ILE A 221 3.14 10.49 -11.15
CA ILE A 221 3.56 9.11 -10.92
C ILE A 221 3.95 8.41 -12.23
N PHE A 222 3.18 8.62 -13.31
CA PHE A 222 3.45 8.02 -14.62
C PHE A 222 4.72 8.59 -15.27
N ALA A 223 5.03 9.87 -15.04
CA ALA A 223 6.27 10.48 -15.52
C ALA A 223 7.55 9.85 -14.89
N ARG A 224 7.42 9.13 -13.77
CA ARG A 224 8.53 8.37 -13.18
C ARG A 224 8.48 6.90 -13.64
N THR A 225 9.03 6.65 -14.82
CA THR A 225 9.16 5.32 -15.46
C THR A 225 9.81 4.23 -14.60
N GLU A 226 10.51 4.59 -13.52
CA GLU A 226 11.23 3.66 -12.63
C GLU A 226 10.62 3.49 -11.23
N GLU A 227 9.41 4.03 -10.97
CA GLU A 227 8.74 3.85 -9.67
C GLU A 227 8.53 2.38 -9.31
N TYR A 228 8.25 1.52 -10.29
CA TYR A 228 8.06 0.09 -10.03
C TYR A 228 9.31 -0.56 -9.40
N LYS A 229 10.52 -0.17 -9.79
CA LYS A 229 11.77 -0.68 -9.18
C LYS A 229 11.90 -0.23 -7.74
N ARG A 230 11.53 1.02 -7.45
CA ARG A 230 11.49 1.55 -6.07
C ARG A 230 10.48 0.79 -5.21
N GLN A 231 9.31 0.48 -5.74
CA GLN A 231 8.30 -0.30 -5.03
C GLN A 231 8.75 -1.75 -4.81
N TRP A 232 9.37 -2.36 -5.82
CA TRP A 232 9.92 -3.70 -5.73
C TRP A 232 11.01 -3.78 -4.65
N ALA A 233 11.94 -2.81 -4.62
CA ALA A 233 12.94 -2.69 -3.56
C ALA A 233 12.32 -2.51 -2.17
N LYS A 234 11.26 -1.68 -2.04
CA LYS A 234 10.53 -1.51 -0.76
C LYS A 234 9.86 -2.81 -0.31
N VAL A 235 9.28 -3.60 -1.22
CA VAL A 235 8.68 -4.90 -0.90
C VAL A 235 9.76 -5.87 -0.44
N ILE A 236 10.90 -5.95 -1.14
CA ILE A 236 12.04 -6.80 -0.75
C ILE A 236 12.55 -6.43 0.63
N LEU A 237 12.81 -5.14 0.87
CA LEU A 237 13.29 -4.66 2.18
C LEU A 237 12.30 -5.00 3.28
N MET A 238 11.00 -4.87 3.02
CA MET A 238 9.96 -5.27 3.97
C MET A 238 9.99 -6.77 4.26
N LEU A 239 10.12 -7.62 3.24
CA LEU A 239 10.23 -9.07 3.39
C LEU A 239 11.46 -9.42 4.21
N GLU A 240 12.61 -8.81 3.91
CA GLU A 240 13.86 -8.99 4.64
C GLU A 240 13.70 -8.64 6.13
N MET A 241 13.02 -7.53 6.42
CA MET A 241 12.72 -7.10 7.78
C MET A 241 11.79 -8.06 8.53
N SER A 242 10.91 -8.77 7.81
CA SER A 242 9.96 -9.74 8.39
C SER A 242 10.61 -11.11 8.65
N MET A 243 11.78 -11.40 8.05
CA MET A 243 12.51 -12.64 8.28
C MET A 243 13.26 -12.64 9.62
N LYS A 244 13.45 -13.83 10.20
CA LYS A 244 14.24 -13.98 11.43
C LYS A 244 15.71 -13.59 11.17
N PRO A 245 16.43 -13.03 12.16
CA PRO A 245 17.83 -12.61 11.97
C PRO A 245 18.76 -13.74 11.52
N ALA A 246 18.53 -14.97 12.01
CA ALA A 246 19.30 -16.15 11.62
C ALA A 246 19.12 -16.47 10.13
N ASP A 247 17.87 -16.51 9.65
CA ASP A 247 17.55 -16.77 8.24
C ASP A 247 18.13 -15.68 7.35
N ARG A 248 18.00 -14.40 7.76
CA ARG A 248 18.59 -13.26 7.03
C ARG A 248 20.11 -13.40 6.88
N LEU A 249 20.80 -13.81 7.93
CA LEU A 249 22.25 -14.03 7.88
C LEU A 249 22.60 -15.18 6.91
N THR A 250 21.81 -16.25 6.91
CA THR A 250 21.99 -17.38 5.98
C THR A 250 21.81 -16.94 4.53
N TYR A 251 20.74 -16.20 4.22
CA TYR A 251 20.51 -15.65 2.88
C TYR A 251 21.63 -14.68 2.46
N LEU A 252 22.09 -13.80 3.36
CA LEU A 252 23.21 -12.90 3.09
C LEU A 252 24.49 -13.68 2.75
N LYS A 253 24.77 -14.80 3.44
CA LYS A 253 25.91 -15.68 3.12
C LYS A 253 25.74 -16.42 1.78
N GLN A 254 24.51 -16.67 1.34
CA GLN A 254 24.22 -17.33 0.07
C GLN A 254 24.40 -16.39 -1.13
N TYR A 255 24.00 -15.12 -1.00
CA TYR A 255 24.13 -14.13 -2.07
C TYR A 255 25.50 -13.44 -2.14
N SER A 256 26.32 -13.57 -1.10
CA SER A 256 27.66 -12.97 -1.03
C SER A 256 28.76 -13.98 -1.37
N VAL A 257 29.73 -13.53 -2.16
CA VAL A 257 30.88 -14.33 -2.60
C VAL A 257 32.10 -13.92 -1.76
N PRO A 258 32.92 -14.87 -1.26
CA PRO A 258 34.15 -14.52 -0.57
C PRO A 258 35.14 -13.81 -1.50
N THR A 259 35.77 -12.75 -1.00
CA THR A 259 36.74 -11.94 -1.74
C THR A 259 38.14 -12.44 -1.46
N GLY A 260 38.77 -13.08 -2.45
CA GLY A 260 40.13 -13.58 -2.35
C GLY A 260 40.25 -14.86 -1.51
N THR A 261 41.33 -14.99 -0.74
CA THR A 261 41.62 -16.18 0.09
C THR A 261 40.94 -16.15 1.46
N ASN A 262 40.53 -14.96 1.94
CA ASN A 262 39.90 -14.80 3.23
C ASN A 262 38.37 -15.00 3.14
N LYS A 263 37.86 -16.06 3.77
CA LYS A 263 36.42 -16.40 3.76
C LYS A 263 35.55 -15.44 4.59
N SER A 264 36.15 -14.60 5.44
CA SER A 264 35.41 -13.60 6.24
C SER A 264 35.07 -12.35 5.42
N LEU A 265 35.94 -11.97 4.48
CA LEU A 265 35.72 -10.85 3.59
C LEU A 265 34.79 -11.31 2.47
N ARG A 266 33.59 -10.75 2.41
CA ARG A 266 32.57 -11.13 1.42
C ARG A 266 32.11 -9.91 0.65
N SER A 267 31.85 -10.08 -0.64
CA SER A 267 31.39 -9.03 -1.55
C SER A 267 30.14 -9.48 -2.30
N PHE A 268 29.34 -8.51 -2.75
CA PHE A 268 28.23 -8.73 -3.65
C PHE A 268 28.71 -8.53 -5.09
N THR A 269 28.60 -9.56 -5.91
CA THR A 269 28.92 -9.47 -7.34
C THR A 269 27.68 -9.03 -8.11
N VAL A 270 27.68 -7.80 -8.61
CA VAL A 270 26.60 -7.27 -9.44
C VAL A 270 27.03 -7.31 -10.90
N THR A 271 26.48 -8.26 -11.66
CA THR A 271 26.70 -8.32 -13.11
C THR A 271 25.66 -7.46 -13.82
N LYS A 272 26.00 -6.20 -14.11
CA LYS A 272 25.10 -5.30 -14.83
C LYS A 272 25.10 -5.68 -16.32
N LYS A 273 24.03 -6.34 -16.79
CA LYS A 273 23.80 -6.58 -18.22
C LYS A 273 23.50 -5.22 -18.87
N LEU A 274 24.47 -4.69 -19.59
CA LEU A 274 24.42 -3.35 -20.15
C LEU A 274 23.78 -3.38 -21.53
N ASP A 275 22.70 -2.63 -21.70
CA ASP A 275 22.00 -2.53 -22.97
C ASP A 275 22.70 -1.48 -23.85
N ARG A 276 23.59 -1.92 -24.74
CA ARG A 276 24.45 -1.02 -25.54
C ARG A 276 23.66 -0.07 -26.45
N ALA A 277 22.41 -0.40 -26.76
CA ALA A 277 21.52 0.40 -27.60
C ALA A 277 21.00 1.68 -26.91
N LYS A 278 21.03 1.75 -25.57
CA LYS A 278 20.50 2.89 -24.79
C LYS A 278 21.57 3.87 -24.28
N MET A 279 22.85 3.61 -24.54
CA MET A 279 23.94 4.47 -24.08
C MET A 279 24.18 5.64 -25.03
N SER A 280 24.49 6.80 -24.46
CA SER A 280 25.02 7.95 -25.21
C SER A 280 26.35 7.59 -25.88
N GLU A 281 26.67 8.21 -27.02
CA GLU A 281 27.95 8.03 -27.73
C GLU A 281 29.15 8.24 -26.79
N HIS A 282 29.10 9.28 -25.96
CA HIS A 282 30.15 9.59 -24.99
C HIS A 282 30.33 8.51 -23.91
N GLU A 283 29.23 7.86 -23.46
CA GLU A 283 29.31 6.75 -22.51
C GLU A 283 29.91 5.48 -23.14
N LYS A 284 29.74 5.29 -24.46
CA LYS A 284 30.35 4.17 -25.19
C LYS A 284 31.86 4.36 -25.30
N GLU A 285 32.33 5.57 -25.61
CA GLU A 285 33.76 5.89 -25.76
C GLU A 285 34.55 5.67 -24.46
N ILE A 286 34.12 6.29 -23.36
CA ILE A 286 34.75 6.13 -22.03
C ILE A 286 34.84 4.64 -21.65
N ARG A 287 33.85 3.85 -22.07
CA ARG A 287 33.81 2.43 -21.74
C ARG A 287 34.70 1.57 -22.62
N MET A 288 34.80 1.89 -23.91
CA MET A 288 35.77 1.24 -24.80
C MET A 288 37.20 1.49 -24.31
N GLU A 289 37.47 2.68 -23.79
CA GLU A 289 38.76 3.02 -23.18
C GLU A 289 39.03 2.18 -21.91
N LYS A 290 38.06 2.10 -20.99
CA LYS A 290 38.17 1.22 -19.82
C LYS A 290 38.31 -0.26 -20.17
N ASP A 291 37.60 -0.75 -21.18
CA ASP A 291 37.68 -2.14 -21.62
C ASP A 291 39.06 -2.45 -22.23
N LYS A 292 39.67 -1.49 -22.95
CA LYS A 292 41.07 -1.57 -23.43
C LYS A 292 42.06 -1.60 -22.27
N GLU A 293 41.95 -0.69 -21.31
CA GLU A 293 42.82 -0.68 -20.11
C GLU A 293 42.75 -2.01 -19.35
N ILE A 294 41.55 -2.55 -19.15
CA ILE A 294 41.36 -3.84 -18.46
C ILE A 294 41.98 -4.98 -19.27
N ALA A 295 41.87 -4.96 -20.59
CA ALA A 295 42.49 -5.97 -21.46
C ALA A 295 44.03 -5.91 -21.37
N GLU A 296 44.62 -4.73 -21.37
CA GLU A 296 46.05 -4.51 -21.21
C GLU A 296 46.54 -4.97 -19.84
N GLN A 297 45.84 -4.61 -18.77
CA GLN A 297 46.15 -5.08 -17.40
C GLN A 297 46.10 -6.60 -17.29
N ARG A 298 45.10 -7.25 -17.92
CA ARG A 298 45.00 -8.72 -17.95
C ARG A 298 46.16 -9.35 -18.71
N GLN A 299 46.56 -8.79 -19.85
CA GLN A 299 47.71 -9.27 -20.62
C GLN A 299 49.02 -9.10 -19.83
N ALA A 300 49.22 -7.96 -19.17
CA ALA A 300 50.39 -7.73 -18.33
C ALA A 300 50.45 -8.71 -17.14
N LEU A 301 49.31 -8.99 -16.51
CA LEU A 301 49.22 -9.94 -15.40
C LEU A 301 49.46 -11.38 -15.86
N TYR A 302 48.98 -11.75 -17.06
CA TYR A 302 49.26 -13.05 -17.68
C TYR A 302 50.76 -13.21 -17.98
N LYS A 303 51.39 -12.17 -18.55
CA LYS A 303 52.85 -12.15 -18.79
C LYS A 303 53.63 -12.31 -17.47
N LYS A 304 53.26 -11.57 -16.42
CA LYS A 304 53.88 -11.72 -15.08
C LYS A 304 53.76 -13.14 -14.53
N LYS A 305 52.56 -13.74 -14.58
CA LYS A 305 52.34 -15.12 -14.12
C LYS A 305 53.12 -16.15 -14.94
N LYS A 306 53.25 -15.95 -16.25
CA LYS A 306 54.04 -16.82 -17.13
C LYS A 306 55.53 -16.79 -16.74
N ILE A 307 56.08 -15.59 -16.56
CA ILE A 307 57.47 -15.40 -16.11
C ILE A 307 57.68 -16.03 -14.72
N GLU A 308 56.74 -15.85 -13.78
CA GLU A 308 56.84 -16.45 -12.44
C GLU A 308 56.82 -17.99 -12.49
N MET A 309 56.01 -18.59 -13.37
CA MET A 309 56.01 -20.04 -13.59
C MET A 309 57.32 -20.54 -14.22
N GLU A 310 57.87 -19.80 -15.18
CA GLU A 310 59.15 -20.12 -15.82
C GLU A 310 60.32 -20.02 -14.83
N MET A 311 60.35 -18.99 -13.97
CA MET A 311 61.33 -18.89 -12.88
C MET A 311 61.21 -20.03 -11.86
N LYS A 312 59.98 -20.42 -11.47
CA LYS A 312 59.78 -21.57 -10.58
C LYS A 312 60.26 -22.88 -11.21
N ARG A 313 60.08 -23.06 -12.52
CA ARG A 313 60.64 -24.20 -13.26
C ARG A 313 62.17 -24.17 -13.30
N ALA A 314 62.77 -23.01 -13.58
CA ALA A 314 64.23 -22.82 -13.63
C ALA A 314 64.91 -23.07 -12.27
N ASN A 315 64.34 -22.55 -11.18
CA ASN A 315 64.83 -22.79 -9.82
C ASN A 315 64.61 -24.25 -9.37
N GLY A 316 63.51 -24.87 -9.79
CA GLY A 316 63.27 -26.30 -9.60
C GLY A 316 64.31 -27.19 -10.29
N SER A 317 64.78 -26.79 -11.47
CA SER A 317 65.87 -27.48 -12.19
C SER A 317 67.26 -27.23 -11.58
N GLN A 318 67.55 -26.04 -11.07
CA GLN A 318 68.84 -25.74 -10.40
C GLN A 318 69.01 -26.49 -9.06
N GLY A 319 67.92 -26.72 -8.32
CA GLY A 319 67.96 -27.56 -7.11
C GLY A 319 68.27 -29.04 -7.37
N ILE A 320 67.98 -29.53 -8.59
CA ILE A 320 68.24 -30.92 -9.00
C ILE A 320 69.66 -31.06 -9.55
N THR A 321 70.19 -30.08 -10.28
CA THR A 321 71.58 -30.09 -10.76
C THR A 321 72.59 -29.84 -9.64
N GLY A 322 72.28 -28.99 -8.65
CA GLY A 322 73.11 -28.82 -7.44
C GLY A 322 73.24 -30.09 -6.61
N LYS A 323 72.14 -30.85 -6.43
CA LYS A 323 72.17 -32.17 -5.75
C LYS A 323 72.88 -33.26 -6.56
N LYS A 324 72.88 -33.21 -7.90
CA LYS A 324 73.62 -34.16 -8.74
C LYS A 324 75.12 -33.87 -8.78
N SER A 325 75.54 -32.60 -8.69
CA SER A 325 76.96 -32.22 -8.62
C SER A 325 77.58 -32.59 -7.27
N ALA A 326 76.89 -32.32 -6.15
CA ALA A 326 77.37 -32.68 -4.81
C ALA A 326 77.49 -34.20 -4.58
N ARG A 327 76.69 -35.03 -5.26
CA ARG A 327 76.79 -36.50 -5.18
C ARG A 327 77.93 -37.12 -5.99
N ARG A 328 78.53 -36.37 -6.92
CA ARG A 328 79.60 -36.86 -7.80
C ARG A 328 81.00 -36.48 -7.29
N MET A 329 81.10 -35.62 -6.29
CA MET A 329 82.36 -35.25 -5.60
C MET A 329 82.61 -36.01 -4.29
N SER A 330 81.74 -36.97 -3.92
CA SER A 330 81.90 -37.80 -2.71
C SER A 330 82.41 -39.22 -3.01
N TYR A 331 82.92 -39.45 -4.22
CA TYR A 331 83.53 -40.70 -4.65
C TYR A 331 84.83 -40.39 -5.41
N PHE A 332 85.81 -39.83 -4.70
CA PHE A 332 87.23 -39.91 -5.03
C PHE A 332 88.03 -39.69 -3.75
#